data_AF-A0AA84ZUP5-F1
#
_entry.id   AF-A0AA84ZUP5-F1
#
_cell.length_a   1.000
_cell.length_b   1.000
_cell.length_c   1.000
_cell.angle_alpha   90.00
_cell.angle_beta   90.00
_cell.angle_gamma   90.00
#
_symmetry.space_group_name_H-M   'P 1'
#
loop_
_entity.id
_entity.type
_entity.pdbx_description
1 polymer ?
#
loop_
_entity_poly.entity_id
_entity_poly.type
_entity_poly.pdbx_seq_one_letter_code
_entity_poly.pdbx_strand_id
1 'polypeptide(L)'
;MPQDNSCRYADHMQIISNAVQEWDSAFISLTKSCKHLYESRKENNLLVDVQPCFSFPILNELIETRLSNSMKLAVGKYQEKSFDARDKFNHSTDHLFSVLNSFAEAVINHYVLNSRLPKVISIQNILNVINSFKNMLADECDAIGLFHFKQVFDDSFDTNDKWTNYFLSSNSLSKRTWCNDFIVQLNTLLDFLI
;
A
#
# COMPACT_ATOMS: atom_id res chain seq x y z
N MET A 1 -27.90 20.35 -27.63
CA MET A 1 -28.36 19.53 -26.50
C MET A 1 -27.35 19.71 -25.38
N PRO A 2 -27.73 20.08 -24.16
CA PRO A 2 -26.79 20.04 -23.05
C PRO A 2 -26.48 18.56 -22.81
N GLN A 3 -25.22 18.16 -23.00
CA GLN A 3 -24.77 16.84 -22.56
C GLN A 3 -24.92 16.81 -21.04
N ASP A 4 -25.58 15.77 -20.55
CA ASP A 4 -25.85 15.57 -19.13
C ASP A 4 -24.53 15.28 -18.41
N ASN A 5 -23.86 16.35 -17.96
CA ASN A 5 -22.52 16.31 -17.37
C ASN A 5 -22.51 15.53 -16.03
N SER A 6 -23.67 15.37 -15.40
CA SER A 6 -23.88 14.54 -14.20
C SER A 6 -23.41 13.09 -14.41
N CYS A 7 -23.73 12.52 -15.57
CA CYS A 7 -23.42 11.13 -15.89
C CYS A 7 -21.90 10.87 -16.01
N ARG A 8 -21.13 11.85 -16.52
CA ARG A 8 -19.69 11.69 -16.74
C ARG A 8 -18.85 11.67 -15.46
N TYR A 9 -19.20 12.49 -14.46
CA TYR A 9 -18.44 12.54 -13.22
C TYR A 9 -18.70 11.33 -12.33
N ALA A 10 -19.91 10.76 -12.37
CA ALA A 10 -20.24 9.51 -11.69
C ALA A 10 -19.36 8.34 -12.18
N ASP A 11 -19.18 8.22 -13.51
CA ASP A 11 -18.31 7.19 -14.10
C ASP A 11 -16.85 7.34 -13.64
N HIS A 12 -16.33 8.58 -13.66
CA HIS A 12 -14.98 8.86 -13.16
C HIS A 12 -14.82 8.50 -11.67
N MET A 13 -15.82 8.82 -10.84
CA MET A 13 -15.79 8.49 -9.42
C MET A 13 -15.85 6.99 -9.15
N GLN A 14 -16.60 6.23 -9.96
CA GLN A 14 -16.58 4.78 -9.87
C GLN A 14 -15.20 4.20 -10.23
N ILE A 15 -14.55 4.72 -11.28
CA ILE A 15 -13.20 4.30 -11.67
C ILE A 15 -12.18 4.60 -10.55
N ILE A 16 -12.21 5.82 -9.98
CA ILE A 16 -11.34 6.20 -8.86
C ILE A 16 -11.59 5.29 -7.66
N SER A 17 -12.85 5.07 -7.28
CA SER A 17 -13.22 4.21 -6.15
C SER A 17 -12.69 2.78 -6.33
N ASN A 18 -12.85 2.20 -7.52
CA ASN A 18 -12.33 0.88 -7.84
C ASN A 18 -10.79 0.82 -7.75
N ALA A 19 -10.09 1.82 -8.27
CA ALA A 19 -8.63 1.89 -8.22
C ALA A 19 -8.12 2.04 -6.76
N VAL A 20 -8.82 2.82 -5.92
CA VAL A 20 -8.50 2.94 -4.49
C VAL A 20 -8.70 1.61 -3.76
N GLN A 21 -9.77 0.86 -4.07
CA GLN A 21 -10.02 -0.46 -3.47
C GLN A 21 -8.97 -1.51 -3.90
N GLU A 22 -8.57 -1.50 -5.17
CA GLU A 22 -7.51 -2.35 -5.70
C GLU A 22 -6.18 -2.07 -4.97
N TRP A 23 -5.81 -0.78 -4.90
CA TRP A 23 -4.62 -0.32 -4.18
C TRP A 23 -4.65 -0.73 -2.71
N ASP A 24 -5.77 -0.52 -2.02
CA ASP A 24 -5.93 -0.88 -0.61
C ASP A 24 -5.74 -2.38 -0.38
N SER A 25 -6.32 -3.20 -1.26
CA SER A 25 -6.20 -4.66 -1.20
C SER A 25 -4.74 -5.11 -1.41
N ALA A 26 -4.04 -4.53 -2.38
CA ALA A 26 -2.64 -4.81 -2.64
C ALA A 26 -1.74 -4.38 -1.47
N PHE A 27 -1.98 -3.20 -0.90
CA PHE A 27 -1.27 -2.71 0.28
C PHE A 27 -1.45 -3.63 1.50
N ILE A 28 -2.68 -4.09 1.77
CA ILE A 28 -2.95 -5.04 2.85
C ILE A 28 -2.17 -6.34 2.61
N SER A 29 -2.14 -6.81 1.36
CA SER A 29 -1.40 -8.01 0.98
C SER A 29 0.09 -7.86 1.26
N LEU A 30 0.70 -6.75 0.82
CA LEU A 30 2.10 -6.43 1.07
C LEU A 30 2.41 -6.31 2.56
N THR A 31 1.56 -5.62 3.31
CA THR A 31 1.74 -5.48 4.76
C THR A 31 1.72 -6.85 5.44
N LYS A 32 0.78 -7.73 5.07
CA LYS A 32 0.69 -9.10 5.61
C LYS A 32 1.90 -9.96 5.23
N SER A 33 2.38 -9.88 3.99
CA SER A 33 3.55 -10.65 3.58
C SER A 33 4.81 -10.22 4.33
N CYS A 34 5.00 -8.91 4.51
CA CYS A 34 6.07 -8.37 5.35
C CYS A 34 5.97 -8.81 6.82
N LYS A 35 4.77 -8.86 7.40
CA LYS A 35 4.55 -9.38 8.77
C LYS A 35 4.95 -10.85 8.88
N HIS A 36 4.55 -11.68 7.94
CA HIS A 36 4.92 -13.10 7.96
C HIS A 36 6.42 -13.31 7.79
N LEU A 37 7.08 -12.49 6.97
CA LEU A 37 8.53 -12.51 6.84
C LEU A 37 9.22 -12.15 8.17
N TYR A 38 8.74 -11.12 8.85
CA TYR A 38 9.21 -10.74 10.20
C TYR A 38 9.04 -11.88 11.21
N GLU A 39 7.84 -12.47 11.27
CA GLU A 39 7.53 -13.59 12.18
C GLU A 39 8.42 -14.80 11.91
N SER A 40 8.59 -15.18 10.64
CA SER A 40 9.44 -16.32 10.23
C SER A 40 10.90 -16.14 10.65
N ARG A 41 11.41 -14.90 10.64
CA ARG A 41 12.76 -14.59 11.10
C ARG A 41 12.89 -14.64 12.61
N LYS A 42 11.89 -14.13 13.33
CA LYS A 42 11.83 -14.26 14.79
C LYS A 42 11.84 -15.73 15.22
N GLU A 43 11.05 -16.57 14.54
CA GLU A 43 11.05 -18.03 14.77
C GLU A 43 12.41 -18.66 14.46
N ASN A 44 13.05 -18.26 13.35
CA ASN A 44 14.40 -18.72 13.01
C ASN A 44 15.41 -18.39 14.13
N ASN A 45 15.42 -17.15 14.62
CA ASN A 45 16.32 -16.74 15.70
C ASN A 45 16.10 -17.55 16.98
N LEU A 46 14.85 -17.84 17.36
CA LEU A 46 14.54 -18.66 18.55
C LEU A 46 15.01 -20.12 18.41
N LEU A 47 15.01 -20.66 17.19
CA LEU A 47 15.40 -22.05 16.95
C LEU A 47 16.91 -22.24 16.81
N VAL A 48 17.65 -21.18 16.42
CA VAL A 48 19.12 -21.17 16.45
C VAL A 48 19.65 -21.36 17.88
N ASP A 49 18.92 -20.91 18.88
CA ASP A 49 19.29 -21.04 20.30
C ASP A 49 19.01 -22.44 20.89
N VAL A 50 18.36 -23.35 20.14
CA VAL A 50 18.04 -24.70 20.59
C VAL A 50 19.14 -25.67 20.13
N GLN A 51 20.10 -25.95 20.99
CA GLN A 51 21.11 -26.99 20.72
C GLN A 51 20.50 -28.41 20.84
N PRO A 52 20.64 -29.27 19.80
CA PRO A 52 20.30 -30.67 19.94
C PRO A 52 21.25 -31.35 20.94
N CYS A 53 20.69 -32.17 21.83
CA CYS A 53 21.43 -32.82 22.90
C CYS A 53 21.47 -34.35 22.73
N PHE A 54 21.89 -34.83 21.55
CA PHE A 54 22.10 -36.25 21.30
C PHE A 54 23.49 -36.69 21.76
N SER A 55 23.56 -37.92 22.26
CA SER A 55 24.80 -38.56 22.75
C SER A 55 25.84 -38.83 21.66
N PHE A 56 25.46 -38.78 20.39
CA PHE A 56 26.36 -38.92 19.25
C PHE A 56 26.61 -37.56 18.58
N PRO A 57 27.85 -37.04 18.56
CA PRO A 57 28.18 -35.74 17.96
C PRO A 57 27.72 -35.58 16.51
N ILE A 58 27.83 -36.65 15.71
CA ILE A 58 27.42 -36.65 14.30
C ILE A 58 25.90 -36.46 14.10
N LEU A 59 25.09 -36.89 15.07
CA LEU A 59 23.64 -36.68 15.02
C LEU A 59 23.29 -35.21 15.32
N ASN A 60 24.02 -34.55 16.23
CA ASN A 60 23.82 -33.12 16.50
C ASN A 60 24.11 -32.29 15.25
N GLU A 61 25.25 -32.53 14.58
CA GLU A 61 25.65 -31.80 13.37
C GLU A 61 24.67 -31.97 12.20
N LEU A 62 24.19 -33.19 11.96
CA LEU A 62 23.21 -33.47 10.91
C LEU A 62 21.86 -32.78 11.18
N ILE A 63 21.44 -32.74 12.44
CA ILE A 63 20.18 -32.09 12.84
C ILE A 63 20.30 -30.58 12.73
N GLU A 64 21.39 -29.98 13.22
CA GLU A 64 21.67 -28.55 13.07
C GLU A 64 21.68 -28.11 11.60
N THR A 65 22.36 -28.88 10.73
CA THR A 65 22.41 -28.58 9.30
C THR A 65 21.03 -28.65 8.65
N ARG A 66 20.24 -29.68 8.97
CA ARG A 66 18.89 -29.86 8.40
C ARG A 66 17.91 -28.80 8.89
N LEU A 67 18.00 -28.43 10.17
CA LEU A 67 17.23 -27.34 10.77
C LEU A 67 17.57 -26.01 10.10
N SER A 68 18.86 -25.68 10.00
CA SER A 68 19.35 -24.46 9.34
C SER A 68 18.86 -24.34 7.89
N ASN A 69 18.96 -25.42 7.11
CA ASN A 69 18.49 -25.42 5.72
C ASN A 69 16.97 -25.23 5.63
N SER A 70 16.20 -25.91 6.48
CA SER A 70 14.74 -25.79 6.49
C SER A 70 14.28 -24.37 6.85
N MET A 71 14.96 -23.73 7.81
CA MET A 71 14.68 -22.36 8.22
C MET A 71 15.00 -21.35 7.11
N LYS A 72 16.17 -21.48 6.46
CA LYS A 72 16.55 -20.63 5.31
C LYS A 72 15.54 -20.73 4.18
N LEU A 73 15.06 -21.94 3.88
CA LEU A 73 14.02 -22.17 2.87
C LEU A 73 12.68 -21.52 3.27
N ALA A 74 12.30 -21.59 4.54
CA ALA A 74 11.08 -20.93 5.03
C ALA A 74 11.16 -19.41 4.88
N VAL A 75 12.26 -18.78 5.34
CA VAL A 75 12.48 -17.34 5.19
C VAL A 75 12.50 -16.94 3.71
N GLY A 76 13.23 -17.68 2.86
CA GLY A 76 13.30 -17.43 1.43
C GLY A 76 11.94 -17.45 0.73
N LYS A 77 11.06 -18.40 1.11
CA LYS A 77 9.68 -18.46 0.60
C LYS A 77 8.85 -17.23 0.99
N TYR A 78 9.04 -16.69 2.19
CA TYR A 78 8.31 -15.49 2.61
C TYR A 78 8.90 -14.21 1.98
N GLN A 79 10.19 -14.18 1.68
CA GLN A 79 10.81 -13.12 0.88
C GLN A 79 10.25 -13.09 -0.55
N GLU A 80 10.18 -14.25 -1.23
CA GLU A 80 9.60 -14.34 -2.58
C GLU A 80 8.17 -13.81 -2.60
N LYS A 81 7.34 -14.27 -1.65
CA LYS A 81 5.97 -13.77 -1.49
C LYS A 81 5.87 -12.27 -1.20
N SER A 82 6.85 -11.70 -0.49
CA SER A 82 6.84 -10.26 -0.21
C SER A 82 7.17 -9.45 -1.45
N PHE A 83 8.09 -9.93 -2.30
CA PHE A 83 8.36 -9.34 -3.61
C PHE A 83 7.15 -9.43 -4.55
N ASP A 84 6.50 -10.59 -4.67
CA ASP A 84 5.27 -10.73 -5.48
C ASP A 84 4.18 -9.76 -5.04
N ALA A 85 4.00 -9.60 -3.72
CA ALA A 85 3.03 -8.66 -3.17
C ALA A 85 3.43 -7.20 -3.44
N ARG A 86 4.73 -6.89 -3.43
CA ARG A 86 5.27 -5.57 -3.75
C ARG A 86 5.05 -5.22 -5.22
N ASP A 87 5.24 -6.16 -6.13
CA ASP A 87 5.02 -5.90 -7.56
C ASP A 87 3.55 -5.59 -7.85
N LYS A 88 2.61 -6.33 -7.23
CA LYS A 88 1.18 -6.02 -7.30
C LYS A 88 0.85 -4.66 -6.70
N PHE A 89 1.47 -4.34 -5.57
CA PHE A 89 1.31 -3.04 -4.91
C PHE A 89 1.79 -1.89 -5.79
N ASN A 90 2.99 -1.99 -6.37
CA ASN A 90 3.53 -1.00 -7.30
C ASN A 90 2.60 -0.82 -8.50
N HIS A 91 2.16 -1.92 -9.11
CA HIS A 91 1.24 -1.87 -10.24
C HIS A 91 -0.07 -1.15 -9.91
N SER A 92 -0.70 -1.49 -8.78
CA SER A 92 -1.93 -0.82 -8.33
C SER A 92 -1.72 0.66 -7.98
N THR A 93 -0.52 1.01 -7.50
CA THR A 93 -0.13 2.39 -7.18
C THR A 93 -0.02 3.23 -8.46
N ASP A 94 0.71 2.71 -9.46
CA ASP A 94 0.83 3.35 -10.77
C ASP A 94 -0.53 3.50 -11.45
N HIS A 95 -1.38 2.46 -11.36
CA HIS A 95 -2.75 2.52 -11.86
C HIS A 95 -3.57 3.63 -11.19
N LEU A 96 -3.54 3.72 -9.86
CA LEU A 96 -4.26 4.75 -9.13
C LEU A 96 -3.77 6.17 -9.47
N PHE A 97 -2.45 6.38 -9.55
CA PHE A 97 -1.90 7.67 -10.00
C PHE A 97 -2.33 8.03 -11.42
N SER A 98 -2.34 7.06 -12.33
CA SER A 98 -2.80 7.25 -13.71
C SER A 98 -4.28 7.66 -13.78
N VAL A 99 -5.14 7.00 -13.01
CA VAL A 99 -6.57 7.33 -12.90
C VAL A 99 -6.77 8.74 -12.34
N LEU A 100 -6.05 9.10 -11.27
CA LEU A 100 -6.12 10.43 -10.67
C LEU A 100 -5.64 11.53 -11.61
N ASN A 101 -4.57 11.29 -12.38
CA ASN A 101 -4.06 12.24 -13.37
C ASN A 101 -5.05 12.43 -14.52
N SER A 102 -5.58 11.33 -15.06
CA SER A 102 -6.58 11.36 -16.13
C SER A 102 -7.84 12.11 -15.69
N PHE A 103 -8.24 11.94 -14.43
CA PHE A 103 -9.36 12.67 -13.86
C PHE A 103 -9.06 14.17 -13.69
N ALA A 104 -7.89 14.53 -13.19
CA ALA A 104 -7.47 15.93 -13.08
C ALA A 104 -7.47 16.63 -14.46
N GLU A 105 -7.00 15.95 -15.51
CA GLU A 105 -7.06 16.45 -16.89
C GLU A 105 -8.50 16.63 -17.37
N ALA A 106 -9.40 15.68 -17.08
CA ALA A 106 -10.81 15.78 -17.43
C ALA A 106 -11.48 17.01 -16.77
N VAL A 107 -11.19 17.26 -15.49
CA VAL A 107 -11.69 18.42 -14.74
C VAL A 107 -11.16 19.73 -15.35
N ILE A 108 -9.87 19.80 -15.69
CA ILE A 108 -9.26 20.98 -16.33
C ILE A 108 -9.90 21.25 -17.70
N ASN A 109 -10.04 20.22 -18.52
CA ASN A 109 -10.63 20.35 -19.86
C ASN A 109 -12.09 20.80 -19.78
N HIS A 110 -12.86 20.29 -18.81
CA HIS A 110 -14.23 20.72 -18.57
C HIS A 110 -14.31 22.22 -18.23
N TYR A 111 -13.38 22.74 -17.42
CA TYR A 111 -13.31 24.16 -17.10
C TYR A 111 -13.11 25.05 -18.33
N VAL A 112 -12.10 24.70 -19.14
CA VAL A 112 -11.71 25.48 -20.32
C VAL A 112 -12.88 25.60 -21.29
N LEU A 113 -13.65 24.52 -21.43
CA LEU A 113 -14.83 24.47 -22.29
C LEU A 113 -16.04 25.23 -21.71
N ASN A 114 -16.18 25.29 -20.37
CA ASN A 114 -17.34 25.85 -19.67
C ASN A 114 -17.01 27.08 -18.81
N SER A 115 -16.30 28.06 -19.37
CA SER A 115 -15.81 29.29 -18.71
C SER A 115 -16.88 30.22 -18.09
N ARG A 116 -18.17 29.87 -18.18
CA ARG A 116 -19.32 30.64 -17.67
C ARG A 116 -20.01 30.03 -16.44
N LEU A 117 -19.51 28.92 -15.89
CA LEU A 117 -20.11 28.29 -14.71
C LEU A 117 -20.05 29.22 -13.47
N PRO A 118 -21.12 29.28 -12.65
CA PRO A 118 -21.11 30.04 -11.41
C PRO A 118 -19.99 29.54 -10.49
N LYS A 119 -19.17 30.46 -9.97
CA LYS A 119 -18.03 30.20 -9.08
C LYS A 119 -18.45 29.75 -7.67
N VAL A 120 -19.31 28.75 -7.52
CA VAL A 120 -19.66 28.24 -6.18
C VAL A 120 -18.48 27.47 -5.58
N ILE A 121 -17.76 26.69 -6.40
CA ILE A 121 -16.51 26.02 -6.03
C ILE A 121 -15.45 26.27 -7.10
N SER A 122 -14.24 26.63 -6.67
CA SER A 122 -13.12 26.78 -7.59
C SER A 122 -12.61 25.39 -8.00
N ILE A 123 -12.34 25.17 -9.28
CA ILE A 123 -11.69 23.93 -9.76
C ILE A 123 -10.34 23.71 -9.10
N GLN A 124 -9.70 24.80 -8.65
CA GLN A 124 -8.51 24.72 -7.81
C GLN A 124 -8.75 23.91 -6.53
N ASN A 125 -9.95 23.95 -5.93
CA ASN A 125 -10.26 23.15 -4.75
C ASN A 125 -10.27 21.65 -5.08
N ILE A 126 -10.85 21.26 -6.20
CA ILE A 126 -10.88 19.84 -6.65
C ILE A 126 -9.46 19.36 -6.94
N LEU A 127 -8.69 20.15 -7.69
CA LEU A 127 -7.29 19.82 -7.98
C LEU A 127 -6.42 19.76 -6.72
N ASN A 128 -6.67 20.63 -5.73
CA ASN A 128 -5.98 20.59 -4.45
C ASN A 128 -6.31 19.32 -3.66
N VAL A 129 -7.57 18.86 -3.66
CA VAL A 129 -7.96 17.59 -3.01
C VAL A 129 -7.26 16.40 -3.68
N ILE A 130 -7.23 16.34 -5.02
CA ILE A 130 -6.52 15.29 -5.76
C ILE A 130 -5.02 15.33 -5.42
N ASN A 131 -4.38 16.50 -5.48
CA ASN A 131 -2.95 16.61 -5.19
C ASN A 131 -2.62 16.28 -3.72
N SER A 132 -3.46 16.70 -2.77
CA SER A 132 -3.28 16.35 -1.36
C SER A 132 -3.35 14.83 -1.16
N PHE A 133 -4.32 14.17 -1.80
CA PHE A 133 -4.44 12.71 -1.74
C PHE A 133 -3.23 12.01 -2.37
N LYS A 134 -2.76 12.49 -3.53
CA LYS A 134 -1.55 11.98 -4.19
C LYS A 134 -0.31 12.09 -3.30
N ASN A 135 -0.14 13.20 -2.58
CA ASN A 135 0.99 13.37 -1.66
C ASN A 135 0.90 12.39 -0.49
N MET A 136 -0.29 12.23 0.11
CA MET A 136 -0.50 11.24 1.18
C MET A 136 -0.26 9.80 0.70
N LEU A 137 -0.68 9.46 -0.52
CA LEU A 137 -0.39 8.18 -1.15
C LEU A 137 1.11 7.97 -1.30
N ALA A 138 1.84 8.96 -1.81
CA ALA A 138 3.28 8.88 -1.98
C ALA A 138 4.01 8.63 -0.65
N ASP A 139 3.65 9.39 0.39
CA ASP A 139 4.22 9.21 1.73
C ASP A 139 3.97 7.79 2.28
N GLU A 140 2.75 7.25 2.10
CA GLU A 140 2.42 5.91 2.56
C GLU A 140 3.12 4.82 1.72
N CYS A 141 3.29 5.05 0.41
CA CYS A 141 4.05 4.17 -0.50
C CYS A 141 5.54 4.10 -0.11
N ASP A 142 6.14 5.24 0.21
CA ASP A 142 7.52 5.31 0.68
C ASP A 142 7.68 4.60 2.02
N ALA A 143 6.74 4.81 2.95
CA ALA A 143 6.74 4.16 4.26
C ALA A 143 6.66 2.63 4.15
N ILE A 144 5.73 2.08 3.35
CA ILE A 144 5.62 0.63 3.17
C ILE A 144 6.80 0.07 2.37
N GLY A 145 7.35 0.83 1.42
CA GLY A 145 8.54 0.46 0.66
C GLY A 145 9.77 0.30 1.57
N LEU A 146 9.99 1.26 2.48
CA LEU A 146 11.02 1.21 3.52
C LEU A 146 10.80 0.03 4.46
N PHE A 147 9.56 -0.19 4.91
CA PHE A 147 9.22 -1.33 5.76
C PHE A 147 9.54 -2.66 5.09
N HIS A 148 9.13 -2.85 3.84
CA HIS A 148 9.45 -4.04 3.05
C HIS A 148 10.96 -4.23 2.90
N PHE A 149 11.70 -3.16 2.56
CA PHE A 149 13.17 -3.23 2.44
C PHE A 149 13.81 -3.73 3.74
N LYS A 150 13.40 -3.19 4.89
CA LYS A 150 13.88 -3.64 6.20
C LYS A 150 13.59 -5.11 6.46
N GLN A 151 12.37 -5.56 6.15
CA GLN A 151 12.00 -6.97 6.32
C GLN A 151 12.74 -7.90 5.37
N VAL A 152 13.24 -7.44 4.22
CA VAL A 152 14.00 -8.27 3.29
C VAL A 152 15.48 -8.37 3.68
N PHE A 153 16.10 -7.31 4.19
CA PHE A 153 17.56 -7.28 4.33
C PHE A 153 18.10 -7.62 5.72
N ASP A 154 17.25 -7.76 6.76
CA ASP A 154 17.57 -8.23 8.14
C ASP A 154 18.67 -7.51 8.93
N ASP A 155 19.56 -6.80 8.26
CA ASP A 155 20.74 -6.23 8.85
C ASP A 155 20.62 -4.71 8.94
N SER A 156 21.00 -4.20 10.10
CA SER A 156 21.44 -2.82 10.37
C SER A 156 20.43 -1.70 10.65
N PHE A 157 19.11 -1.91 10.52
CA PHE A 157 18.15 -0.85 10.89
C PHE A 157 17.53 -1.08 12.26
N ASP A 158 17.68 -0.09 13.13
CA ASP A 158 17.03 -0.03 14.45
C ASP A 158 15.53 -0.37 14.30
N THR A 159 15.13 -1.53 14.81
CA THR A 159 13.75 -2.05 14.73
C THR A 159 12.78 -1.21 15.57
N ASN A 160 13.32 -0.27 16.36
CA ASN A 160 12.58 0.78 17.06
C ASN A 160 12.19 1.98 16.19
N ASP A 161 12.12 1.84 14.87
CA ASP A 161 11.56 2.90 14.05
C ASP A 161 10.01 2.93 14.12
N LYS A 162 9.47 4.14 14.00
CA LYS A 162 8.02 4.41 14.08
C LYS A 162 7.22 3.61 13.04
N TRP A 163 7.79 3.34 11.86
CA TRP A 163 7.10 2.71 10.74
C TRP A 163 6.98 1.20 10.90
N THR A 164 8.01 0.55 11.41
CA THR A 164 8.03 -0.88 11.74
C THR A 164 6.98 -1.17 12.80
N ASN A 165 6.94 -0.36 13.87
CA ASN A 165 5.89 -0.47 14.88
C ASN A 165 4.50 -0.15 14.30
N TYR A 166 4.38 0.86 13.45
CA TYR A 166 3.12 1.20 12.78
C TYR A 166 2.58 0.01 11.97
N PHE A 167 3.39 -0.60 11.11
CA PHE A 167 2.95 -1.70 10.26
C PHE A 167 2.70 -2.98 11.04
N LEU A 168 3.59 -3.37 11.97
CA LEU A 168 3.44 -4.58 12.77
C LEU A 168 2.20 -4.55 13.67
N SER A 169 1.95 -3.42 14.36
CA SER A 169 0.83 -3.26 15.31
C SER A 169 -0.50 -2.87 14.66
N SER A 170 -0.50 -2.42 13.41
CA SER A 170 -1.72 -1.97 12.73
C SER A 170 -2.56 -3.15 12.25
N ASN A 171 -3.81 -3.20 12.73
CA ASN A 171 -4.91 -3.85 12.00
C ASN A 171 -5.37 -2.86 10.92
N SER A 172 -5.20 -3.25 9.65
CA SER A 172 -5.29 -2.38 8.47
C SER A 172 -6.62 -1.63 8.28
N LEU A 173 -7.67 -2.01 9.01
CA LEU A 173 -9.03 -1.47 8.89
C LEU A 173 -9.26 -0.13 9.60
N SER A 174 -8.60 0.14 10.74
CA SER A 174 -8.96 1.31 11.57
C SER A 174 -8.23 2.60 11.22
N LYS A 175 -7.24 2.55 10.31
CA LYS A 175 -6.28 3.66 10.14
C LYS A 175 -6.24 4.31 8.76
N ARG A 176 -7.05 3.87 7.80
CA ARG A 176 -7.08 4.44 6.44
C ARG A 176 -8.41 5.06 6.08
N THR A 177 -9.00 5.77 7.04
CA THR A 177 -10.20 6.59 6.84
C THR A 177 -9.97 7.65 5.76
N TRP A 178 -8.74 8.12 5.58
CA TRP A 178 -8.38 9.14 4.59
C TRP A 178 -8.69 8.74 3.14
N CYS A 179 -8.67 7.44 2.76
CA CYS A 179 -9.11 7.00 1.44
C CYS A 179 -10.62 7.24 1.25
N ASN A 180 -11.43 6.88 2.25
CA ASN A 180 -12.86 7.11 2.23
C ASN A 180 -13.19 8.61 2.33
N ASP A 181 -12.48 9.33 3.19
CA ASP A 181 -12.63 10.78 3.35
C ASP A 181 -12.32 11.50 2.04
N PHE A 182 -11.29 11.07 1.30
CA PHE A 182 -10.99 11.56 -0.04
C PHE A 182 -12.14 11.32 -1.02
N ILE A 183 -12.67 10.10 -1.10
CA ILE A 183 -13.81 9.79 -2.01
C ILE A 183 -15.03 10.63 -1.66
N VAL A 184 -15.36 10.78 -0.37
CA VAL A 184 -16.51 11.57 0.11
C VAL A 184 -16.31 13.05 -0.19
N GLN A 185 -15.12 13.61 0.09
CA GLN A 185 -14.81 15.01 -0.21
C GLN A 185 -14.86 15.28 -1.71
N LEU A 186 -14.30 14.38 -2.53
CA LEU A 186 -14.27 14.54 -3.97
C LEU A 186 -15.68 14.49 -4.57
N ASN A 187 -16.50 13.51 -4.18
CA ASN A 187 -17.92 13.44 -4.58
C ASN A 187 -18.67 14.72 -4.20
N THR A 188 -18.50 15.18 -2.96
CA THR A 188 -19.15 16.40 -2.47
C THR A 188 -18.79 17.61 -3.32
N LEU A 189 -17.51 17.78 -3.69
CA LEU A 189 -17.07 18.89 -4.52
C LEU A 189 -17.58 18.80 -5.96
N LEU A 190 -17.75 17.58 -6.50
CA LEU A 190 -18.27 17.35 -7.85
C LEU A 190 -19.77 17.60 -7.96
N ASP A 191 -20.54 17.35 -6.91
CA ASP A 191 -21.97 17.67 -6.87
C ASP A 191 -22.25 19.17 -7.05
N PHE A 192 -21.29 20.04 -6.70
CA PHE A 192 -21.39 21.49 -6.94
C PHE A 192 -20.99 21.93 -8.36
N LEU A 193 -20.49 21.01 -9.20
CA LEU A 193 -20.18 21.26 -10.62
C LEU A 193 -21.32 20.85 -11.58
N ILE A 194 -22.31 20.10 -11.08
CA ILE A 194 -23.50 19.64 -11.82
C ILE A 194 -24.60 20.70 -11.72
#